data_AF-A0A519KNX7-F1
#
_entry.id   AF-A0A519KNX7-F1
#
_cell.length_a   1.000
_cell.length_b   1.000
_cell.length_c   1.000
_cell.angle_alpha   90.00
_cell.angle_beta   90.00
_cell.angle_gamma   90.00
#
_symmetry.space_group_name_H-M   'P 1'
#
loop_
_entity.id
_entity.type
_entity.pdbx_description
1 polymer ?
#
loop_
_entity_poly.entity_id
_entity_poly.type
_entity_poly.pdbx_seq_one_letter_code
_entity_poly.pdbx_strand_id
1 'polypeptide(L)'
;MTDLQTPPDHAVRVAALYRFAPIADPAAVRDALQAVCDAGEVRGTLLVAPEGLNGTIAGSEAAVEAVLSTIHAMPGFETLELKYAWTDALPFHRMKVRVKREIVTMGQPDLDPAREAGVYVSPTDWNALIADPETLVIDTRNDYEGEIGAFE
;
A
#
# COMPACT_ATOMS: atom_id res chain seq x y z
N MET A 1 -12.10 -9.56 13.66
CA MET A 1 -10.91 -9.51 14.54
C MET A 1 -9.83 -10.30 13.84
N THR A 2 -9.00 -9.62 13.05
CA THR A 2 -7.88 -10.25 12.35
C THR A 2 -6.91 -10.76 13.41
N ASP A 3 -6.54 -12.03 13.32
CA ASP A 3 -5.52 -12.64 14.18
C ASP A 3 -4.25 -11.79 14.13
N LEU A 4 -3.98 -11.06 15.21
CA LEU A 4 -2.69 -10.41 15.43
C LEU A 4 -1.74 -11.53 15.85
N GLN A 5 -1.16 -12.18 14.85
CA GLN A 5 -0.14 -13.19 15.05
C GLN A 5 1.06 -12.49 15.70
N THR A 6 1.28 -12.71 16.99
CA THR A 6 2.43 -12.16 17.71
C THR A 6 3.70 -12.64 17.03
N PRO A 7 4.52 -11.74 16.46
CA PRO A 7 5.69 -12.16 15.72
C PRO A 7 6.80 -12.65 16.64
N PRO A 8 7.70 -13.52 16.15
CA PRO A 8 8.89 -13.91 16.91
C PRO A 8 9.79 -12.70 17.18
N ASP A 9 10.55 -12.72 18.28
CA ASP A 9 11.40 -11.64 18.83
C ASP A 9 12.44 -11.01 17.87
N HIS A 10 12.56 -11.53 16.63
CA HIS A 10 13.50 -11.10 15.60
C HIS A 10 12.87 -10.88 14.22
N ALA A 11 11.54 -10.91 14.08
CA ALA A 11 10.91 -10.79 12.78
C ALA A 11 11.00 -9.36 12.23
N VAL A 12 11.37 -9.27 10.96
CA VAL A 12 11.19 -8.05 10.16
C VAL A 12 9.70 -7.88 9.89
N ARG A 13 9.15 -6.74 10.31
CA ARG A 13 7.78 -6.36 10.00
C ARG A 13 7.74 -5.78 8.60
N VAL A 14 6.86 -6.30 7.76
CA VAL A 14 6.54 -5.76 6.43
C VAL A 14 5.17 -5.09 6.52
N ALA A 15 5.06 -3.85 6.04
CA ALA A 15 3.82 -3.11 5.96
C ALA A 15 3.57 -2.69 4.51
N ALA A 16 2.47 -3.17 3.93
CA ALA A 16 1.94 -2.68 2.67
C ALA A 16 0.82 -1.67 2.96
N LEU A 17 0.85 -0.55 2.25
CA LEU A 17 -0.07 0.56 2.44
C LEU A 17 -0.39 1.25 1.12
N TYR A 18 -1.60 1.76 1.01
CA TYR A 18 -1.96 2.76 0.02
C TYR A 18 -3.05 3.66 0.58
N ARG A 19 -3.12 4.89 0.08
CA ARG A 19 -4.21 5.82 0.34
C ARG A 19 -4.26 6.86 -0.75
N PHE A 20 -5.44 7.01 -1.35
CA PHE A 20 -5.77 8.18 -2.15
C PHE A 20 -6.23 9.30 -1.22
N ALA A 21 -5.43 10.35 -1.14
CA ALA A 21 -5.69 11.57 -0.39
C ALA A 21 -4.79 12.69 -0.95
N PRO A 22 -5.30 13.92 -1.14
CA PRO A 22 -4.53 14.99 -1.75
C PRO A 22 -3.24 15.31 -0.98
N ILE A 23 -2.11 15.34 -1.69
CA ILE A 23 -0.81 15.79 -1.17
C ILE A 23 -0.41 17.07 -1.90
N ALA A 24 -0.36 18.18 -1.17
CA ALA A 24 -0.04 19.49 -1.74
C ALA A 24 1.42 19.60 -2.23
N ASP A 25 2.37 19.03 -1.49
CA ASP A 25 3.79 19.03 -1.84
C ASP A 25 4.39 17.62 -1.75
N PRO A 26 4.32 16.83 -2.85
CA PRO A 26 4.90 15.49 -2.90
C PRO A 26 6.42 15.46 -2.66
N ALA A 27 7.15 16.54 -2.98
CA ALA A 27 8.59 16.59 -2.80
C ALA A 27 8.95 16.73 -1.31
N ALA A 28 8.26 17.62 -0.60
CA ALA A 28 8.44 17.76 0.86
C ALA A 28 8.07 16.47 1.60
N VAL A 29 6.96 15.81 1.22
CA VAL A 29 6.57 14.50 1.79
C VAL A 29 7.63 13.44 1.49
N ARG A 30 8.16 13.39 0.26
CA ARG A 30 9.24 12.48 -0.11
C ARG A 30 10.46 12.66 0.80
N ASP A 31 10.87 13.90 1.05
CA ASP A 31 12.05 14.20 1.85
C ASP A 31 11.85 13.83 3.33
N ALA A 32 10.68 14.15 3.89
CA ALA A 32 10.32 13.79 5.26
C ALA A 32 10.32 12.27 5.46
N LEU A 33 9.65 11.52 4.56
CA LEU A 33 9.58 10.07 4.66
C LEU A 33 10.92 9.40 4.43
N GLN A 34 11.73 9.90 3.50
CA GLN A 34 13.08 9.37 3.28
C GLN A 34 13.94 9.52 4.54
N ALA A 35 13.89 10.69 5.19
CA ALA A 35 14.66 10.93 6.41
C ALA A 35 14.28 9.98 7.56
N VAL A 36 12.98 9.75 7.78
CA VAL A 36 12.50 8.82 8.83
C VAL A 36 12.85 7.37 8.48
N CYS A 37 12.72 6.99 7.21
CA CYS A 37 13.11 5.64 6.79
C CYS A 37 14.62 5.40 6.96
N ASP A 38 15.46 6.37 6.58
CA ASP A 38 16.92 6.26 6.69
C ASP A 38 17.36 6.19 8.15
N ALA A 39 16.74 6.98 9.04
CA ALA A 39 17.03 6.96 10.48
C ALA A 39 16.65 5.63 11.15
N GLY A 40 15.61 4.95 10.65
CA GLY A 40 15.15 3.65 11.15
C GLY A 40 15.70 2.44 10.38
N GLU A 41 16.60 2.65 9.42
CA GLU A 41 17.11 1.61 8.51
C GLU A 41 16.00 0.82 7.79
N VAL A 42 14.85 1.46 7.56
CA VAL A 42 13.70 0.89 6.86
C VAL A 42 14.05 0.72 5.39
N ARG A 43 13.63 -0.40 4.79
CA ARG A 43 13.83 -0.69 3.36
C ARG A 43 12.50 -0.92 2.66
N GLY A 44 12.46 -0.67 1.36
CA GLY A 44 11.21 -0.77 0.62
C GLY A 44 11.07 0.30 -0.44
N THR A 45 9.83 0.49 -0.90
CA THR A 45 9.48 1.53 -1.86
C THR A 45 8.23 2.25 -1.39
N LEU A 46 8.29 3.58 -1.38
CA LEU A 46 7.13 4.46 -1.23
C LEU A 46 7.03 5.34 -2.47
N LEU A 47 5.86 5.34 -3.08
CA LEU A 47 5.46 6.23 -4.16
C LEU A 47 4.61 7.35 -3.56
N VAL A 48 4.98 8.59 -3.87
CA VAL A 48 4.27 9.79 -3.45
C VAL A 48 3.83 10.53 -4.70
N ALA A 49 2.55 10.87 -4.79
CA ALA A 49 2.00 11.64 -5.89
C ALA A 49 0.99 12.67 -5.35
N PRO A 50 0.56 13.67 -6.14
CA PRO A 50 -0.46 14.61 -5.70
C PRO A 50 -1.77 13.95 -5.24
N GLU A 51 -2.08 12.77 -5.77
CA GLU A 51 -3.28 12.00 -5.44
C GLU A 51 -3.14 11.11 -4.19
N GLY A 52 -1.92 10.90 -3.66
CA GLY A 52 -1.74 10.08 -2.47
C GLY A 52 -0.41 9.36 -2.34
N LEU A 53 -0.44 8.24 -1.63
CA LEU A 53 0.74 7.44 -1.28
C LEU A 53 0.47 5.94 -1.47
N ASN A 54 1.44 5.19 -1.99
CA ASN A 54 1.41 3.73 -2.10
C ASN A 54 2.80 3.17 -1.81
N GLY A 55 2.88 2.06 -1.09
CA GLY A 55 4.12 1.32 -1.06
C GLY A 55 4.15 0.14 -0.11
N THR A 56 5.34 -0.43 -0.02
CA THR A 56 5.67 -1.48 0.92
C THR A 56 7.00 -1.16 1.58
N ILE A 57 7.02 -1.19 2.91
CA ILE A 57 8.19 -0.96 3.73
C ILE A 57 8.43 -2.14 4.67
N ALA A 58 9.69 -2.35 5.04
CA ALA A 58 10.11 -3.42 5.93
C ALA A 58 11.23 -2.94 6.85
N GLY A 59 11.15 -3.33 8.12
CA GLY A 59 12.13 -2.95 9.15
C GLY A 59 11.80 -3.58 10.49
N SER A 60 12.44 -3.10 11.56
CA SER A 60 12.00 -3.40 12.92
C SER A 60 10.60 -2.82 13.15
N GLU A 61 9.86 -3.39 14.10
CA GLU A 61 8.53 -2.90 14.43
C GLU A 61 8.52 -1.41 14.78
N ALA A 62 9.45 -0.97 15.64
CA ALA A 62 9.60 0.43 16.04
C ALA A 62 9.93 1.35 14.86
N ALA A 63 10.78 0.90 13.93
CA ALA A 63 11.15 1.70 12.76
C ALA A 63 9.99 1.84 11.78
N VAL A 64 9.25 0.75 11.51
CA VAL A 64 8.05 0.79 10.68
C VAL A 64 6.99 1.70 11.32
N GLU A 65 6.78 1.60 12.63
CA GLU A 65 5.82 2.42 13.35
C GLU A 65 6.16 3.92 13.32
N ALA A 66 7.44 4.29 13.39
CA ALA A 66 7.87 5.68 13.25
C ALA A 66 7.55 6.26 11.87
N VAL A 67 7.73 5.46 10.80
CA VAL A 67 7.34 5.85 9.44
C VAL A 67 5.81 6.00 9.36
N LEU A 68 5.05 5.02 9.85
CA LEU A 68 3.59 5.06 9.83
C LEU A 68 3.02 6.24 10.63
N SER A 69 3.59 6.55 11.79
CA SER A 69 3.23 7.72 12.60
C SER A 69 3.44 9.03 11.83
N THR A 70 4.53 9.13 11.07
CA THR A 70 4.79 10.29 10.20
C THR A 70 3.72 10.42 9.11
N ILE A 71 3.30 9.30 8.53
CA ILE A 71 2.25 9.29 7.50
C ILE A 71 0.89 9.65 8.13
N HIS A 72 0.54 9.07 9.28
CA HIS A 72 -0.71 9.35 9.99
C HIS A 72 -0.88 10.80 10.43
N ALA A 73 0.21 11.53 10.63
CA ALA A 73 0.18 12.95 10.96
C ALA A 73 -0.17 13.85 9.75
N MET A 74 -0.19 13.31 8.52
CA MET A 74 -0.54 14.07 7.32
C MET A 74 -2.07 14.16 7.16
N PRO A 75 -2.60 15.32 6.72
CA PRO A 75 -4.03 15.48 6.47
C PRO A 75 -4.55 14.45 5.46
N GLY A 76 -5.63 13.73 5.82
CA GLY A 76 -6.25 12.71 4.97
C GLY A 76 -5.62 11.31 5.06
N PHE A 77 -4.58 11.14 5.90
CA PHE A 77 -3.88 9.87 6.15
C PHE A 77 -4.06 9.37 7.60
N GLU A 78 -4.94 10.00 8.38
CA GLU A 78 -5.23 9.64 9.77
C GLU A 78 -5.70 8.19 9.87
N THR A 79 -6.38 7.70 8.82
CA THR A 79 -6.77 6.31 8.66
C THR A 79 -6.05 5.71 7.45
N LEU A 80 -5.28 4.65 7.68
CA LEU A 80 -4.63 3.87 6.62
C LEU A 80 -5.07 2.42 6.75
N GLU A 81 -5.46 1.81 5.63
CA GLU A 81 -5.58 0.37 5.56
C GLU A 81 -4.17 -0.22 5.45
N LEU A 82 -3.75 -0.89 6.52
CA LEU A 82 -2.41 -1.45 6.63
C LEU A 82 -2.50 -2.96 6.59
N LYS A 83 -1.72 -3.56 5.70
CA LYS A 83 -1.55 -5.02 5.62
C LYS A 83 -0.16 -5.37 6.12
N TYR A 84 -0.11 -6.14 7.20
CA TYR A 84 1.13 -6.57 7.80
C TYR A 84 1.49 -8.00 7.42
N ALA A 85 2.78 -8.25 7.30
CA ALA A 85 3.38 -9.57 7.21
C ALA A 85 4.70 -9.59 7.98
N TRP A 86 5.24 -10.78 8.23
CA TRP A 86 6.48 -10.97 8.96
C TRP A 86 7.41 -11.91 8.20
N THR A 87 8.71 -11.64 8.30
CA THR A 87 9.75 -12.42 7.63
C THR A 87 11.05 -12.40 8.43
N ASP A 88 11.89 -13.42 8.26
CA ASP A 88 13.16 -13.55 8.97
C ASP A 88 14.27 -12.63 8.40
N ALA A 89 14.07 -12.07 7.20
CA ALA A 89 15.06 -11.23 6.53
C ALA A 89 14.43 -10.08 5.75
N LEU A 90 15.15 -8.97 5.61
CA LEU A 90 14.68 -7.82 4.84
C LEU A 90 14.43 -8.20 3.37
N PRO A 91 13.19 -8.11 2.87
CA PRO A 91 12.85 -8.53 1.50
C PRO A 91 13.32 -7.51 0.45
N PHE A 92 13.73 -6.32 0.88
CA PHE A 92 14.18 -5.23 0.03
C PHE A 92 15.66 -4.91 0.27
N HIS A 93 16.41 -4.65 -0.81
CA HIS A 93 17.83 -4.31 -0.71
C HIS A 93 18.11 -2.91 -0.17
N ARG A 94 17.23 -1.94 -0.47
CA ARG A 94 17.40 -0.53 -0.09
C ARG A 94 16.05 0.19 0.01
N MET A 95 16.05 1.36 0.65
CA MET A 95 14.91 2.26 0.63
C MET A 95 14.84 3.06 -0.68
N LYS A 96 13.62 3.33 -1.15
CA LYS A 96 13.33 4.28 -2.22
C LYS A 96 12.05 5.04 -1.90
N VAL A 97 12.14 6.35 -1.69
CA VAL A 97 10.96 7.24 -1.73
C VAL A 97 10.98 8.01 -3.05
N ARG A 98 9.92 7.87 -3.86
CA ARG A 98 9.85 8.37 -5.23
C ARG A 98 8.62 9.24 -5.43
N VAL A 99 8.84 10.46 -5.92
CA VAL A 99 7.75 11.28 -6.45
C VAL A 99 7.36 10.75 -7.83
N LYS A 100 6.05 10.57 -8.03
CA LYS A 100 5.42 10.12 -9.28
C LYS A 100 4.25 11.03 -9.65
N ARG A 101 3.76 10.87 -10.88
CA ARG A 101 2.53 11.53 -11.33
C ARG A 101 1.30 10.86 -10.73
N GLU A 102 1.32 9.53 -10.69
CA GLU A 102 0.28 8.66 -10.11
C GLU A 102 0.96 7.63 -9.18
N ILE A 103 0.28 7.24 -8.10
CA ILE A 103 0.73 6.15 -7.20
C ILE A 103 0.37 4.77 -7.76
N VAL A 104 -0.61 4.70 -8.67
CA VAL A 104 -0.94 3.55 -9.50
C VAL A 104 -1.21 4.09 -10.90
N THR A 105 -0.38 3.73 -11.87
CA THR A 105 -0.47 4.31 -13.21
C THR A 105 -1.70 3.78 -13.95
N MET A 106 -2.74 4.62 -14.08
CA MET A 106 -3.91 4.35 -14.92
C MET A 106 -3.86 5.13 -16.23
N GLY A 107 -3.22 6.31 -16.25
CA GLY A 107 -3.16 7.16 -17.45
C GLY A 107 -4.51 7.79 -17.81
N GLN A 108 -5.45 7.88 -16.86
CA GLN A 108 -6.77 8.46 -17.02
C GLN A 108 -6.87 9.75 -16.19
N PRO A 109 -6.67 10.93 -16.80
CA PRO A 109 -6.52 12.19 -16.06
C PRO A 109 -7.82 12.71 -15.43
N ASP A 110 -8.97 12.24 -15.91
CA ASP A 110 -10.29 12.70 -15.49
C ASP A 110 -10.88 11.90 -14.31
N LEU A 111 -10.16 10.90 -13.80
CA LEU A 111 -10.60 10.07 -12.69
C LEU A 111 -10.09 10.64 -11.35
N ASP A 112 -10.98 10.83 -10.37
CA ASP A 112 -10.62 11.05 -8.97
C ASP A 112 -10.81 9.76 -8.14
N PRO A 113 -9.78 8.92 -7.94
CA PRO A 113 -9.92 7.63 -7.26
C PRO A 113 -10.34 7.77 -5.79
N ALA A 114 -10.14 8.95 -5.19
CA ALA A 114 -10.56 9.20 -3.81
C ALA A 114 -12.08 9.42 -3.69
N ARG A 115 -12.76 9.77 -4.79
CA ARG A 115 -14.19 10.12 -4.79
C ARG A 115 -15.05 9.25 -5.72
N GLU A 116 -14.45 8.65 -6.74
CA GLU A 116 -15.13 7.93 -7.82
C GLU A 116 -14.99 6.41 -7.70
N ALA A 117 -14.74 5.90 -6.49
CA ALA A 117 -14.70 4.46 -6.26
C ALA A 117 -16.07 3.83 -6.54
N GLY A 118 -16.05 2.65 -7.18
CA GLY A 118 -17.23 1.84 -7.43
C GLY A 118 -17.79 1.19 -6.16
N VAL A 119 -18.70 0.23 -6.35
CA VAL A 119 -19.29 -0.53 -5.23
C VAL A 119 -18.27 -1.55 -4.73
N TYR A 120 -17.87 -1.40 -3.47
CA TYR A 120 -17.03 -2.39 -2.79
C TYR A 120 -17.85 -3.65 -2.51
N VAL A 121 -17.26 -4.81 -2.81
CA VAL A 121 -17.80 -6.14 -2.50
C VAL A 121 -16.99 -6.73 -1.36
N SER A 122 -17.65 -7.23 -0.32
CA SER A 122 -16.95 -7.85 0.80
C SER A 122 -16.34 -9.20 0.40
N PRO A 123 -15.25 -9.66 1.05
CA PRO A 123 -14.70 -10.98 0.76
C PRO A 123 -15.71 -12.13 0.93
N THR A 124 -16.70 -11.98 1.81
CA THR A 124 -17.76 -12.99 2.04
C THR A 124 -18.74 -13.06 0.88
N ASP A 125 -19.02 -11.92 0.24
CA ASP A 125 -19.98 -11.83 -0.86
C ASP A 125 -19.33 -12.13 -2.22
N TRP A 126 -18.00 -12.00 -2.32
CA TRP A 126 -17.24 -12.14 -3.56
C TRP A 126 -17.48 -13.47 -4.28
N ASN A 127 -17.37 -14.59 -3.58
CA ASN A 127 -17.50 -15.93 -4.19
C ASN A 127 -18.90 -16.17 -4.78
N ALA A 128 -19.94 -15.63 -4.14
CA ALA A 128 -21.29 -15.75 -4.66
C ALA A 128 -21.50 -14.88 -5.90
N LEU A 129 -20.90 -13.68 -5.93
CA LEU A 129 -20.97 -12.75 -7.05
C LEU A 129 -20.30 -13.32 -8.31
N ILE A 130 -19.10 -13.88 -8.19
CA ILE A 130 -18.35 -14.41 -9.35
C ILE A 130 -18.90 -15.75 -9.87
N ALA A 131 -19.67 -16.47 -9.05
CA ALA A 131 -20.32 -17.72 -9.46
C ALA A 131 -21.59 -17.50 -10.31
N ASP A 132 -22.12 -16.28 -10.38
CA ASP A 132 -23.24 -15.93 -11.26
C ASP A 132 -22.76 -15.90 -12.73
N PRO A 133 -23.34 -16.72 -13.63
CA PRO A 133 -22.91 -16.77 -15.03
C PRO A 133 -23.12 -15.46 -15.81
N GLU A 134 -23.95 -14.54 -15.30
CA GLU A 134 -24.15 -13.22 -15.91
C GLU A 134 -23.10 -12.19 -15.44
N THR A 135 -22.26 -12.54 -14.45
CA THR A 135 -21.18 -11.67 -13.98
C THR A 135 -19.96 -11.77 -14.89
N LEU A 136 -19.56 -10.64 -15.47
CA LEU A 136 -18.26 -10.52 -16.14
C LEU A 136 -17.17 -10.20 -15.11
N VAL A 137 -16.25 -11.13 -14.89
CA VAL A 137 -15.06 -10.93 -14.06
C VAL A 137 -13.91 -10.42 -14.93
N ILE A 138 -13.32 -9.30 -14.53
CA ILE A 138 -12.16 -8.70 -15.20
C ILE A 138 -11.00 -8.67 -14.22
N ASP A 139 -9.91 -9.36 -14.54
CA ASP A 139 -8.66 -9.24 -13.80
C ASP A 139 -7.94 -7.95 -14.23
N THR A 140 -7.72 -7.04 -13.30
CA THR A 140 -7.08 -5.74 -13.56
C THR A 140 -5.56 -5.78 -13.35
N ARG A 141 -4.98 -6.95 -13.06
CA ARG A 141 -3.53 -7.13 -12.89
C ARG A 141 -2.85 -7.31 -14.24
N ASN A 142 -1.52 -7.31 -14.24
CA ASN A 142 -0.77 -7.61 -15.47
C ASN A 142 -0.87 -9.09 -15.87
N ASP A 143 -0.47 -9.36 -17.11
CA ASP A 143 -0.47 -10.69 -17.73
C ASP A 143 0.28 -11.73 -16.89
N TYR A 144 1.48 -11.41 -16.43
CA TYR A 144 2.30 -12.28 -15.60
C TYR A 144 1.63 -12.69 -14.29
N GLU A 145 0.95 -11.75 -13.60
CA GLU A 145 0.22 -12.04 -12.37
C GLU A 145 -1.00 -12.94 -12.60
N GLY A 146 -1.69 -12.76 -13.74
CA GLY A 146 -2.82 -13.60 -14.14
C GLY A 146 -2.39 -15.02 -14.49
N GLU A 147 -1.24 -15.19 -15.15
CA GLU A 147 -0.68 -16.50 -15.50
C GLU A 147 -0.33 -17.36 -14.28
N ILE A 148 0.05 -16.73 -13.16
CA ILE A 148 0.36 -17.45 -11.91
C ILE A 148 -0.92 -18.01 -11.26
N GLY A 149 -2.04 -17.31 -11.41
CA GLY A 149 -3.33 -17.74 -10.88
C GLY A 149 -4.38 -16.64 -10.91
N ALA A 150 -5.62 -17.06 -11.14
CA ALA A 150 -6.81 -16.22 -11.19
C ALA A 150 -7.98 -16.88 -10.43
N PHE A 151 -9.02 -16.10 -10.16
CA PHE A 151 -10.28 -16.63 -9.64
C PHE A 151 -11.04 -17.37 -10.75
N GLU A 152 -11.72 -18.46 -10.38
CA GLU A 152 -12.62 -19.25 -11.24
C GLU A 152 -14.08 -18.93 -10.94
#